data_AF-A0A5J6LJC8-F1
#
_entry.id   AF-A0A5J6LJC8-F1
#
_cell.length_a   1.000
_cell.length_b   1.000
_cell.length_c   1.000
_cell.angle_alpha   90.00
_cell.angle_beta   90.00
_cell.angle_gamma   90.00
#
_symmetry.space_group_name_H-M   'P 1'
#
loop_
_entity.id
_entity.type
_entity.pdbx_description
1 polymer ?
#
loop_
_entity_poly.entity_id
_entity_poly.type
_entity_poly.pdbx_seq_one_letter_code
_entity_poly.pdbx_strand_id
1 'polypeptide(L)'
;MEIKNQVQRQALPAIVNNPSEPTKTQGYARLWTDSLRQCEEQADIDPVVAAAIETRKSLKLTQTRFARCLDISPRTLAEWEQGKRKPSGAARTLLVWVVANPEHLKIASRSLRR
;
A
#
# COMPACT_ATOMS: atom_id res chain seq x y z
N MET A 1 1.00 44.62 -49.42
CA MET A 1 0.45 44.15 -48.14
C MET A 1 -0.27 42.86 -48.46
N GLU A 2 0.17 41.66 -48.14
CA GLU A 2 1.09 41.19 -47.09
C GLU A 2 1.78 39.92 -47.59
N ILE A 3 2.83 39.54 -46.88
CA ILE A 3 3.87 38.57 -47.23
C ILE A 3 3.45 37.14 -46.82
N LYS A 4 3.82 36.18 -47.69
CA LYS A 4 4.21 34.76 -47.47
C LYS A 4 3.82 34.12 -46.12
N ASN A 5 3.25 32.91 -46.17
CA ASN A 5 4.05 31.78 -45.69
C ASN A 5 3.58 30.42 -46.23
N GLN A 6 4.57 29.70 -46.72
CA GLN A 6 4.54 28.38 -47.30
C GLN A 6 5.05 27.44 -46.20
N VAL A 7 4.25 26.47 -45.75
CA VAL A 7 4.77 25.36 -44.93
C VAL A 7 4.15 24.07 -45.43
N GLN A 8 5.05 23.15 -45.78
CA GLN A 8 4.85 21.91 -46.51
C GLN A 8 3.97 20.90 -45.75
N ARG A 9 3.16 20.16 -46.52
CA ARG A 9 2.59 18.86 -46.12
C ARG A 9 3.74 17.87 -45.92
N GLN A 10 3.72 17.09 -44.84
CA GLN A 10 4.24 15.71 -44.83
C GLN A 10 3.74 14.94 -43.60
N ALA A 11 3.37 13.68 -43.83
CA ALA A 11 2.75 12.76 -42.90
C ALA A 11 3.73 12.21 -41.84
N LEU A 12 3.20 11.89 -40.66
CA LEU A 12 3.93 11.23 -39.57
C LEU A 12 4.11 9.73 -39.86
N PRO A 13 5.33 9.18 -39.87
CA PRO A 13 5.55 7.74 -39.86
C PRO A 13 5.50 7.17 -38.43
N ALA A 14 5.06 5.91 -38.36
CA ALA A 14 4.86 5.10 -37.18
C ALA A 14 6.04 5.07 -36.21
N ILE A 15 5.76 5.26 -34.91
CA ILE A 15 6.71 4.99 -33.83
C ILE A 15 6.80 3.48 -33.62
N VAL A 16 7.83 2.87 -34.20
CA VAL A 16 8.33 1.55 -33.80
C VAL A 16 9.08 1.71 -32.48
N ASN A 17 8.61 1.02 -31.44
CA ASN A 17 9.32 0.85 -30.19
C ASN A 17 10.38 -0.25 -30.34
N ASN A 18 11.65 0.11 -30.26
CA ASN A 18 12.70 -0.81 -29.83
C ASN A 18 13.80 -0.04 -29.07
N PRO A 19 13.95 -0.20 -27.75
CA PRO A 19 15.04 0.40 -27.02
C PRO A 19 16.31 -0.43 -27.22
N SER A 20 17.18 0.01 -28.14
CA SER A 20 18.53 -0.51 -28.29
C SER A 20 19.37 -0.26 -27.03
N GLU A 21 20.19 -1.26 -26.71
CA GLU A 21 21.12 -1.40 -25.60
C GLU A 21 21.96 -0.14 -25.27
N PRO A 22 22.26 0.13 -23.99
CA PRO A 22 23.17 1.21 -23.62
C PRO A 22 24.65 0.79 -23.74
N THR A 23 25.38 1.44 -24.65
CA THR A 23 26.84 1.27 -24.80
C THR A 23 27.63 2.23 -23.90
N LYS A 24 28.47 1.63 -23.04
CA LYS A 24 29.74 2.10 -22.44
C LYS A 24 29.94 3.63 -22.29
N THR A 25 29.57 4.18 -21.13
CA THR A 25 30.37 5.22 -20.45
C THR A 25 30.15 5.10 -18.94
N GLN A 26 31.25 4.88 -18.26
CA GLN A 26 31.40 4.67 -16.83
C GLN A 26 31.03 5.95 -16.08
N GLY A 27 30.05 5.87 -15.18
CA GLY A 27 29.84 6.91 -14.15
C GLY A 27 28.40 7.32 -13.84
N TYR A 28 27.43 7.11 -14.74
CA TYR A 28 26.04 7.57 -14.49
C TYR A 28 25.03 6.46 -14.14
N ALA A 29 25.36 5.17 -14.33
CA ALA A 29 24.42 4.06 -14.10
C ALA A 29 23.97 3.87 -12.65
N ARG A 30 24.68 4.42 -11.66
CA ARG A 30 24.34 4.23 -10.23
C ARG A 30 23.40 5.27 -9.64
N LEU A 31 23.26 6.45 -10.26
CA LEU A 31 22.44 7.52 -9.69
C LEU A 31 20.96 7.46 -10.14
N TRP A 32 20.66 6.92 -11.32
CA TRP A 32 19.27 6.83 -11.80
C TRP A 32 18.57 5.49 -11.46
N THR A 33 19.30 4.43 -11.12
CA THR A 33 18.68 3.20 -10.59
C THR A 33 18.30 3.28 -9.12
N ASP A 34 18.85 4.23 -8.36
CA ASP A 34 18.37 4.53 -7.01
C ASP A 34 17.04 5.28 -7.07
N SER A 35 16.94 6.32 -7.93
CA SER A 35 15.69 7.08 -8.09
C SER A 35 14.52 6.26 -8.65
N LEU A 36 14.75 5.21 -9.45
CA LEU A 36 13.68 4.33 -9.93
C LEU A 36 13.28 3.25 -8.93
N ARG A 37 13.99 3.11 -7.80
CA ARG A 37 13.61 2.20 -6.71
C ARG A 37 12.81 2.91 -5.62
N GLN A 38 12.63 4.21 -5.73
CA GLN A 38 11.92 5.02 -4.74
C GLN A 38 10.40 5.09 -4.96
N CYS A 39 9.87 4.55 -6.06
CA CYS A 39 8.49 4.80 -6.49
C CYS A 39 7.46 3.66 -6.24
N GLU A 40 7.80 2.53 -5.61
CA GLU A 40 6.92 1.35 -5.69
C GLU A 40 6.69 0.51 -4.40
N GLU A 41 6.69 1.11 -3.21
CA GLU A 41 6.32 0.35 -1.99
C GLU A 41 5.44 1.14 -1.00
N GLN A 42 4.42 1.83 -1.51
CA GLN A 42 3.26 2.15 -0.67
C GLN A 42 2.47 0.86 -0.43
N ALA A 43 2.57 0.32 0.79
CA ALA A 43 1.79 -0.84 1.20
C ALA A 43 0.29 -0.60 0.93
N ASP A 44 -0.31 -1.38 0.02
CA ASP A 44 -1.75 -1.41 -0.26
C ASP A 44 -2.48 -2.04 0.93
N ILE A 45 -2.68 -1.25 1.99
CA ILE A 45 -3.39 -1.66 3.20
C ILE A 45 -4.89 -1.65 2.89
N ASP A 46 -5.58 -2.77 3.10
CA ASP A 46 -7.04 -2.84 2.95
C ASP A 46 -7.71 -1.78 3.86
N PRO A 47 -8.64 -0.95 3.36
CA PRO A 47 -9.30 0.09 4.15
C PRO A 47 -9.94 -0.42 5.45
N VAL A 48 -10.40 -1.67 5.49
CA VAL A 48 -10.95 -2.28 6.71
C VAL A 48 -9.86 -2.49 7.78
N VAL A 49 -8.64 -2.80 7.37
CA VAL A 49 -7.48 -2.96 8.24
C VAL A 49 -7.06 -1.59 8.76
N ALA A 50 -7.03 -0.57 7.90
CA ALA A 50 -6.76 0.81 8.32
C ALA A 50 -7.76 1.28 9.39
N ALA A 51 -9.06 1.05 9.19
CA ALA A 51 -10.08 1.37 10.19
C ALA A 51 -9.86 0.59 11.51
N ALA A 52 -9.53 -0.70 11.44
CA ALA A 52 -9.23 -1.51 12.62
C ALA A 52 -7.98 -1.03 13.39
N ILE A 53 -6.95 -0.53 12.69
CA ILE A 53 -5.77 0.09 13.31
C ILE A 53 -6.19 1.33 14.14
N GLU A 54 -7.04 2.18 13.58
CA GLU A 54 -7.52 3.38 14.28
C GLU A 54 -8.39 3.00 15.49
N THR A 55 -9.26 2.00 15.37
CA THR A 55 -10.00 1.44 16.51
C THR A 55 -9.05 0.90 17.60
N ARG A 56 -7.99 0.18 17.22
CA ARG A 56 -7.00 -0.34 18.17
C ARG A 56 -6.28 0.79 18.92
N LYS A 57 -5.88 1.85 18.20
CA LYS A 57 -5.21 3.03 18.76
C LYS A 57 -6.13 3.81 19.70
N SER A 58 -7.39 4.02 19.33
CA SER A 58 -8.36 4.74 20.17
C SER A 58 -8.63 4.00 21.48
N LEU A 59 -8.64 2.66 21.45
CA LEU A 59 -8.74 1.79 22.63
C LEU A 59 -7.42 1.66 23.42
N LYS A 60 -6.32 2.26 22.96
CA LYS A 60 -4.98 2.17 23.56
C LYS A 60 -4.50 0.73 23.76
N LEU A 61 -4.86 -0.17 22.83
CA LEU A 61 -4.45 -1.57 22.86
C LEU A 61 -3.16 -1.78 22.07
N THR A 62 -2.26 -2.60 22.62
CA THR A 62 -1.09 -3.09 21.87
C THR A 62 -1.54 -4.05 20.77
N GLN A 63 -0.74 -4.19 19.71
CA GLN A 63 -1.02 -5.11 18.60
C GLN A 63 -1.25 -6.54 19.11
N THR A 64 -0.41 -7.03 20.01
CA THR A 64 -0.56 -8.36 20.63
C THR A 64 -1.86 -8.52 21.41
N ARG A 65 -2.27 -7.52 22.20
CA ARG A 65 -3.53 -7.60 22.97
C ARG A 65 -4.73 -7.59 22.06
N PHE A 66 -4.73 -6.74 21.04
CA PHE A 66 -5.80 -6.68 20.05
C PHE A 66 -5.92 -8.00 19.29
N ALA A 67 -4.81 -8.56 18.82
CA ALA A 67 -4.78 -9.87 18.16
C ALA A 67 -5.35 -10.98 19.06
N ARG A 68 -4.95 -11.01 20.34
CA ARG A 68 -5.50 -11.98 21.32
C ARG A 68 -7.00 -11.80 21.57
N CYS A 69 -7.54 -10.58 21.52
CA CYS A 69 -8.98 -10.38 21.68
C CYS A 69 -9.78 -10.90 20.48
N LEU A 70 -9.16 -10.92 19.29
CA LEU A 70 -9.76 -11.44 18.06
C LEU A 70 -9.43 -12.92 17.80
N ASP A 71 -8.72 -13.54 18.73
CA ASP A 71 -8.21 -14.91 18.61
C ASP A 71 -7.41 -15.17 17.33
N ILE A 72 -6.55 -14.21 16.97
CA ILE A 72 -5.61 -14.32 15.84
C ILE A 72 -4.17 -14.15 16.33
N SER A 73 -3.22 -14.65 15.54
CA SER A 73 -1.81 -14.46 15.86
C SER A 73 -1.41 -12.98 15.70
N PRO A 74 -0.54 -12.44 16.59
CA PRO A 74 0.00 -11.09 16.41
C PRO A 74 0.74 -10.92 15.07
N ARG A 75 1.34 -12.00 14.58
CA ARG A 75 2.00 -12.04 13.27
C ARG A 75 1.01 -11.82 12.13
N THR A 76 -0.14 -12.50 12.16
CA THR A 76 -1.20 -12.34 11.16
C THR A 76 -1.68 -10.89 11.12
N LEU A 77 -1.95 -10.31 12.30
CA LEU A 77 -2.34 -8.91 12.39
C LEU A 77 -1.25 -7.97 11.85
N ALA A 78 0.02 -8.22 12.17
CA ALA A 78 1.13 -7.42 11.67
C ALA A 78 1.29 -7.49 10.15
N GLU A 79 1.14 -8.68 9.56
CA GLU A 79 1.17 -8.85 8.10
C GLU A 79 0.02 -8.10 7.40
N TRP A 80 -1.15 -7.98 8.04
CA TRP A 80 -2.24 -7.13 7.55
C TRP A 80 -1.96 -5.63 7.71
N GLU A 81 -1.53 -5.20 8.91
CA GLU A 81 -1.25 -3.79 9.18
C GLU A 81 -0.08 -3.25 8.32
N GLN A 82 0.83 -4.13 7.88
CA GLN A 82 1.93 -3.81 6.96
C GLN A 82 1.56 -3.95 5.48
N GLY A 83 0.33 -4.34 5.15
CA GLY A 83 -0.11 -4.58 3.78
C GLY A 83 0.58 -5.76 3.07
N LYS A 84 1.32 -6.60 3.80
CA LYS A 84 1.98 -7.80 3.26
C LYS A 84 0.98 -8.87 2.87
N ARG A 85 -0.18 -8.91 3.54
CA ARG A 85 -1.28 -9.83 3.25
C ARG A 85 -2.62 -9.12 3.40
N LYS A 86 -3.59 -9.53 2.58
CA LYS A 86 -4.99 -9.12 2.75
C LYS A 86 -5.72 -10.09 3.70
N PRO A 87 -6.64 -9.60 4.54
CA PRO A 87 -7.48 -10.48 5.36
C PRO A 87 -8.38 -11.35 4.47
N SER A 88 -8.71 -12.55 4.94
CA SER A 88 -9.74 -13.38 4.30
C SER A 88 -11.13 -12.73 4.42
N GLY A 89 -12.13 -13.23 3.67
CA GLY A 89 -13.50 -12.72 3.76
C GLY A 89 -14.07 -12.76 5.20
N ALA A 90 -13.87 -13.87 5.91
CA ALA A 90 -14.28 -14.02 7.31
C ALA A 90 -13.53 -13.05 8.24
N ALA A 91 -12.21 -12.91 8.05
CA ALA A 91 -11.41 -11.97 8.83
C ALA A 91 -11.82 -10.51 8.59
N ARG A 92 -12.15 -10.15 7.34
CA ARG A 92 -12.68 -8.83 7.01
C ARG A 92 -14.01 -8.57 7.70
N THR A 93 -14.92 -9.54 7.74
CA THR A 93 -16.18 -9.43 8.50
C THR A 93 -15.92 -9.21 9.99
N LEU A 94 -14.97 -9.94 10.58
CA LEU A 94 -14.56 -9.75 11.97
C LEU A 94 -14.02 -8.33 12.22
N LEU A 95 -13.17 -7.81 11.33
CA LEU A 95 -12.63 -6.45 11.43
C LEU A 95 -13.73 -5.38 11.29
N VAL A 96 -14.70 -5.55 10.38
CA VAL A 96 -15.86 -4.65 10.28
C VAL A 96 -16.66 -4.65 11.58
N TRP A 97 -16.95 -5.84 12.13
CA TRP A 97 -17.70 -5.96 13.37
C TRP A 97 -17.00 -5.27 14.55
N VAL A 98 -15.68 -5.41 14.64
CA VAL A 98 -14.81 -4.75 15.61
C VAL A 98 -14.87 -3.23 15.51
N VAL A 99 -14.78 -2.70 14.29
CA VAL A 99 -14.83 -1.26 14.03
C VAL A 99 -16.20 -0.70 14.43
N ALA A 100 -17.28 -1.45 14.18
CA ALA A 100 -18.63 -1.05 14.58
C ALA A 100 -18.88 -1.18 16.09
N ASN A 101 -18.20 -2.10 16.78
CA ASN A 101 -18.48 -2.44 18.19
C ASN A 101 -17.21 -2.43 19.07
N PRO A 102 -16.51 -1.28 19.21
CA PRO A 102 -15.23 -1.22 19.91
C PRO A 102 -15.31 -1.56 21.41
N GLU A 103 -16.47 -1.39 22.04
CA GLU A 103 -16.66 -1.70 23.48
C GLU A 103 -16.48 -3.20 23.77
N HIS A 104 -16.77 -4.09 22.82
CA HIS A 104 -16.56 -5.53 23.01
C HIS A 104 -15.08 -5.89 23.17
N LEU A 105 -14.20 -5.24 22.42
CA LEU A 105 -12.74 -5.39 22.55
C LEU A 105 -12.24 -4.88 23.90
N LYS A 106 -12.80 -3.78 24.38
CA LYS A 106 -12.46 -3.22 25.69
C LYS A 106 -12.83 -4.19 26.82
N ILE A 107 -14.00 -4.83 26.74
CA ILE A 107 -14.42 -5.88 27.69
C ILE A 107 -13.48 -7.08 27.59
N ALA A 108 -13.26 -7.63 26.38
CA ALA A 108 -12.38 -8.77 26.16
C ALA A 108 -10.95 -8.51 26.68
N SER A 109 -10.43 -7.29 26.48
CA SER A 109 -9.11 -6.91 26.95
C SER A 109 -8.95 -6.93 28.47
N ARG A 110 -10.04 -6.73 29.23
CA ARG A 110 -10.05 -6.82 30.70
C ARG A 110 -9.94 -8.28 31.16
N SER A 111 -10.61 -9.19 30.45
CA SER A 111 -10.59 -10.63 30.75
C SER A 111 -9.22 -11.27 30.48
N LEU A 112 -8.44 -10.73 29.54
CA LEU A 112 -7.07 -11.17 29.21
C LEU A 112 -5.99 -10.74 30.23
N ARG A 113 -6.34 -10.27 31.43
CA ARG A 113 -5.39 -9.90 32.50
C ARG A 113 -4.93 -11.07 33.40
N ARG A 114 -5.25 -12.31 33.03
CA ARG A 114 -4.82 -13.49 33.79
C ARG A 114 -3.43 -13.95 33.39
#